data_AF-A0A327TNK3-F1
#
_entry.id   AF-A0A327TNK3-F1
#
_cell.length_a   1.000
_cell.length_b   1.000
_cell.length_c   1.000
_cell.angle_alpha   90.00
_cell.angle_beta   90.00
_cell.angle_gamma   90.00
#
_symmetry.space_group_name_H-M   'P 1'
#
loop_
_entity.id
_entity.type
_entity.pdbx_description
1 polymer ?
#
loop_
_entity_poly.entity_id
_entity_poly.type
_entity_poly.pdbx_seq_one_letter_code
_entity_poly.pdbx_strand_id
1 'polypeptide(L)'
;MGREDFLSHHGFHRAQSYILVHEGKEYDSKAIAGVAHKWTQGQVLPADDFSGGKDHAAAWLRQLGFTVKEVKNPDWVWDEVILACDLVASNDWHELDANDQKVRELSDLLQLLPFHGEEARGEKFRNHNSVARKTADIATRHPDYKGKATKGGETDRKVLREFLDRPEEMAEAARLIRAQLAMGEALTGTSADTEEDEEYEAPEGRLLMRRHRARERDRKLRKKKIESVLRKGGPWPARSAGSITRRCTGSAARATSSATTWCPCTWRVRGRRSSRTSR
;
A
#
# COMPACT_ATOMS: atom_id res chain seq x y z
N MET A 1 -17.75 30.10 -5.19
CA MET A 1 -16.59 29.53 -5.92
C MET A 1 -16.21 28.23 -5.24
N GLY A 2 -15.97 27.15 -5.99
CA GLY A 2 -15.51 25.87 -5.43
C GLY A 2 -14.05 25.93 -5.01
N ARG A 3 -13.57 24.90 -4.29
CA ARG A 3 -12.17 24.82 -3.82
C ARG A 3 -11.18 24.80 -5.00
N GLU A 4 -11.41 23.91 -5.98
CA GLU A 4 -10.55 23.80 -7.17
C GLU A 4 -10.52 25.10 -7.98
N ASP A 5 -11.69 25.72 -8.21
CA ASP A 5 -11.78 27.00 -8.92
C ASP A 5 -11.02 28.11 -8.19
N PHE A 6 -11.11 28.16 -6.86
CA PHE A 6 -10.40 29.15 -6.05
C PHE A 6 -8.88 28.98 -6.16
N LEU A 7 -8.41 27.74 -6.08
CA LEU A 7 -6.99 27.42 -6.21
C LEU A 7 -6.47 27.79 -7.61
N SER A 8 -7.17 27.36 -8.66
CA SER A 8 -6.78 27.66 -10.04
C SER A 8 -6.83 29.17 -10.35
N HIS A 9 -7.81 29.91 -9.83
CA HIS A 9 -7.95 31.33 -10.09
C HIS A 9 -6.82 32.16 -9.44
N HIS A 10 -6.32 31.71 -8.27
CA HIS A 10 -5.30 32.41 -7.52
C HIS A 10 -3.88 31.82 -7.67
N GLY A 11 -3.71 30.79 -8.50
CA GLY A 11 -2.40 30.17 -8.75
C GLY A 11 -1.88 29.36 -7.55
N PHE A 12 -2.77 28.77 -6.76
CA PHE A 12 -2.41 27.89 -5.65
C PHE A 12 -2.72 26.43 -5.96
N HIS A 13 -2.11 25.53 -5.21
CA HIS A 13 -2.39 24.10 -5.21
C HIS A 13 -2.99 23.68 -3.87
N ARG A 14 -3.58 22.48 -3.82
CA ARG A 14 -4.05 21.88 -2.57
C ARG A 14 -2.93 21.85 -1.54
N ALA A 15 -3.27 22.15 -0.29
CA ALA A 15 -2.35 22.18 0.82
C ALA A 15 -1.91 20.76 1.20
N GLN A 16 -0.59 20.58 1.19
CA GLN A 16 0.06 19.30 1.45
C GLN A 16 0.61 19.17 2.87
N SER A 17 0.58 20.24 3.67
CA SER A 17 1.23 20.31 4.99
C SER A 17 0.36 20.97 6.06
N TYR A 18 -0.43 21.98 5.72
CA TYR A 18 -1.24 22.71 6.69
C TYR A 18 -2.64 23.00 6.16
N ILE A 19 -3.65 22.60 6.93
CA ILE A 19 -5.07 22.84 6.64
C ILE A 19 -5.62 23.81 7.67
N LEU A 20 -6.23 24.89 7.19
CA LEU A 20 -6.99 25.83 8.00
C LEU A 20 -8.39 25.28 8.26
N VAL A 21 -8.83 25.27 9.51
CA VAL A 21 -10.19 24.88 9.90
C VAL A 21 -10.94 26.10 10.39
N HIS A 22 -12.05 26.40 9.73
CA HIS A 22 -12.92 27.51 10.08
C HIS A 22 -14.38 27.11 9.85
N GLU A 23 -15.24 27.35 10.85
CA GLU A 23 -16.67 27.01 10.79
C GLU A 23 -16.96 25.56 10.37
N GLY A 24 -16.14 24.61 10.84
CA GLY A 24 -16.26 23.18 10.51
C GLY A 24 -15.84 22.81 9.09
N LYS A 25 -15.30 23.74 8.30
CA LYS A 25 -14.79 23.51 6.95
C LYS A 25 -13.27 23.58 6.91
N GLU A 26 -12.70 22.85 5.97
CA GLU A 26 -11.25 22.75 5.77
C GLU A 26 -10.81 23.51 4.52
N TYR A 27 -9.75 24.30 4.66
CA TYR A 27 -9.24 25.21 3.65
C TYR A 27 -7.73 25.10 3.51
N ASP A 28 -7.23 25.40 2.31
CA ASP A 28 -5.80 25.41 2.01
C ASP A 28 -5.13 26.62 2.66
N SER A 29 -4.38 26.38 3.74
CA SER A 29 -3.86 27.46 4.60
C SER A 29 -3.04 28.51 3.85
N LYS A 30 -2.16 28.08 2.93
CA LYS A 30 -1.36 28.98 2.08
C LYS A 30 -2.21 29.81 1.11
N ALA A 31 -3.22 29.19 0.50
CA ALA A 31 -4.07 29.87 -0.47
C ALA A 31 -4.91 30.95 0.22
N ILE A 32 -5.49 30.63 1.39
CA ILE A 32 -6.22 31.62 2.18
C ILE A 32 -5.28 32.74 2.64
N ALA A 33 -4.07 32.40 3.12
CA ALA A 33 -3.14 33.41 3.58
C ALA A 33 -2.68 34.35 2.47
N GLY A 34 -2.36 33.81 1.29
CA GLY A 34 -1.88 34.58 0.15
C GLY A 34 -2.96 35.49 -0.44
N VAL A 35 -4.21 35.03 -0.47
CA VAL A 35 -5.34 35.86 -0.89
C VAL A 35 -5.68 36.91 0.17
N ALA A 36 -5.61 36.59 1.46
CA ALA A 36 -5.81 37.56 2.53
C ALA A 36 -4.77 38.70 2.47
N HIS A 37 -3.53 38.40 2.08
CA HIS A 37 -2.48 39.40 1.89
C HIS A 37 -2.88 40.49 0.87
N LYS A 38 -3.68 40.13 -0.16
CA LYS A 38 -4.22 41.11 -1.12
C LYS A 38 -5.06 42.19 -0.45
N TRP A 39 -5.83 41.83 0.58
CA TRP A 39 -6.71 42.76 1.27
C TRP A 39 -5.96 43.68 2.23
N THR A 40 -4.78 43.27 2.69
CA THR A 40 -3.94 44.09 3.58
C THR A 40 -2.89 44.91 2.83
N GLN A 41 -2.32 44.39 1.74
CA GLN A 41 -1.19 45.00 1.02
C GLN A 41 -1.45 45.22 -0.48
N GLY A 42 -2.67 45.00 -0.96
CA GLY A 42 -3.07 45.27 -2.35
C GLY A 42 -2.69 44.20 -3.37
N GLN A 43 -1.85 43.22 -3.01
CA GLN A 43 -1.40 42.16 -3.91
C GLN A 43 -1.46 40.77 -3.27
N VAL A 44 -1.84 39.76 -4.07
CA VAL A 44 -1.80 38.35 -3.66
C VAL A 44 -0.34 37.96 -3.48
N LEU A 45 0.00 37.34 -2.36
CA LEU A 45 1.34 36.80 -2.15
C LEU A 45 1.43 35.39 -2.79
N PRO A 46 2.26 35.17 -3.81
CA PRO A 46 2.44 33.86 -4.44
C PRO A 46 2.90 32.79 -3.44
N ALA A 47 2.63 31.53 -3.77
CA ALA A 47 3.02 30.39 -2.92
C ALA A 47 4.54 30.32 -2.64
N ASP A 48 5.36 30.82 -3.57
CA ASP A 48 6.83 30.80 -3.51
C ASP A 48 7.42 31.98 -2.70
N ASP A 49 6.65 33.08 -2.55
CA ASP A 49 7.09 34.31 -1.88
C ASP A 49 6.85 34.30 -0.36
N PHE A 50 6.31 33.20 0.18
CA PHE A 50 6.30 32.95 1.63
C PHE A 50 7.72 32.67 2.12
N SER A 51 8.55 33.71 2.24
CA SER A 51 9.91 33.64 2.76
C SER A 51 9.93 33.26 4.25
N GLY A 52 10.75 32.28 4.62
CA GLY A 52 10.82 31.73 5.99
C GLY A 52 10.37 30.28 6.13
N GLY A 53 9.98 29.62 5.03
CA GLY A 53 9.47 28.26 5.04
C GLY A 53 7.97 28.19 5.33
N LYS A 54 7.39 27.01 5.07
CA LYS A 54 5.92 26.79 4.97
C LYS A 54 5.15 27.01 6.27
N ASP A 55 5.87 27.14 7.37
CA ASP A 55 5.32 27.40 8.69
C ASP A 55 4.88 28.86 8.84
N HIS A 56 5.34 29.78 7.96
CA HIS A 56 5.04 31.20 8.08
C HIS A 56 3.56 31.53 7.91
N ALA A 57 2.91 30.98 6.87
CA ALA A 57 1.47 31.16 6.65
C ALA A 57 0.63 30.53 7.79
N ALA A 58 1.01 29.33 8.22
CA ALA A 58 0.34 28.64 9.33
C ALA A 58 0.52 29.37 10.67
N ALA A 59 1.72 29.87 10.95
CA ALA A 59 2.03 30.65 12.15
C ALA A 59 1.26 31.96 12.18
N TRP A 60 1.21 32.69 11.05
CA TRP A 60 0.45 33.92 10.93
C TRP A 60 -1.06 33.68 11.16
N LEU A 61 -1.64 32.66 10.52
CA LEU A 61 -3.04 32.30 10.73
C LEU A 61 -3.33 31.90 12.19
N ARG A 62 -2.43 31.16 12.83
CA ARG A 62 -2.55 30.82 14.28
C ARG A 62 -2.49 32.06 15.16
N GLN A 63 -1.61 33.02 14.84
CA GLN A 63 -1.50 34.28 15.58
C GLN A 63 -2.79 35.11 15.48
N LEU A 64 -3.49 35.02 14.35
CA LEU A 64 -4.81 35.63 14.15
C LEU A 64 -5.96 34.86 14.83
N GLY A 65 -5.67 33.76 15.54
CA GLY A 65 -6.66 32.97 16.28
C GLY A 65 -7.34 31.88 15.46
N PHE A 66 -6.87 31.60 14.24
CA PHE A 66 -7.41 30.50 13.45
C PHE A 66 -6.84 29.14 13.86
N THR A 67 -7.64 28.09 13.70
CA THR A 67 -7.20 26.71 13.93
C THR A 67 -6.52 26.15 12.68
N VAL A 68 -5.22 25.86 12.76
CA VAL A 68 -4.45 25.28 11.64
C VAL A 68 -3.93 23.90 12.03
N LYS A 69 -4.44 22.86 11.36
CA LYS A 69 -4.02 21.47 11.50
C LYS A 69 -2.83 21.19 10.59
N GLU A 70 -1.87 20.40 11.05
CA GLU A 70 -0.81 19.86 10.21
C GLU A 70 -1.28 18.54 9.58
N VAL A 71 -1.10 18.41 8.26
CA VAL A 71 -1.31 17.16 7.54
C VAL A 71 -0.10 16.29 7.83
N LYS A 72 -0.32 15.21 8.58
CA LYS A 72 0.75 14.25 8.86
C LYS A 72 1.11 13.51 7.58
N ASN A 73 2.40 13.41 7.32
CA ASN A 73 2.89 12.46 6.34
C ASN A 73 2.43 11.05 6.73
N PRO A 74 2.08 10.21 5.76
CA PRO A 74 1.74 8.83 6.04
C PRO A 74 2.92 8.08 6.66
N ASP A 75 2.61 7.06 7.45
CA ASP A 75 3.60 6.24 8.12
C ASP A 75 4.45 5.42 7.13
N TRP A 76 5.69 5.12 7.51
CA TRP A 76 6.57 4.23 6.75
C TRP A 76 6.01 2.81 6.76
N VAL A 77 5.71 2.26 5.59
CA VAL A 77 5.25 0.87 5.46
C VAL A 77 6.44 -0.08 5.37
N TRP A 78 6.19 -1.36 5.62
CA TRP A 78 7.20 -2.42 5.66
C TRP A 78 8.13 -2.43 4.44
N ASP A 79 7.56 -2.49 3.23
CA ASP A 79 8.31 -2.55 1.96
C ASP A 79 9.20 -1.31 1.74
N GLU A 80 8.76 -0.12 2.17
CA GLU A 80 9.58 1.10 2.08
C GLU A 80 10.78 1.05 3.04
N VAL A 81 10.55 0.51 4.25
CA VAL A 81 11.61 0.32 5.24
C VAL A 81 12.58 -0.77 4.79
N ILE A 82 12.12 -1.83 4.10
CA ILE A 82 13.01 -2.82 3.48
C ILE A 82 13.98 -2.13 2.53
N LEU A 83 13.49 -1.27 1.63
CA LEU A 83 14.35 -0.58 0.66
C LEU A 83 15.33 0.39 1.31
N ALA A 84 14.91 1.07 2.39
CA ALA A 84 15.80 1.95 3.15
C ALA A 84 16.85 1.16 3.96
N CYS A 85 16.47 0.03 4.54
CA CYS A 85 17.37 -0.84 5.30
C CYS A 85 18.39 -1.53 4.39
N ASP A 86 17.96 -2.00 3.21
CA ASP A 86 18.84 -2.52 2.13
C ASP A 86 19.90 -1.49 1.72
N LEU A 87 19.51 -0.21 1.58
CA LEU A 87 20.46 0.86 1.28
C LEU A 87 21.49 1.07 2.40
N VAL A 88 21.07 1.01 3.67
CA VAL A 88 21.98 1.16 4.81
C VAL A 88 22.89 -0.06 4.96
N ALA A 89 22.34 -1.26 4.79
CA ALA A 89 23.11 -2.51 4.85
C ALA A 89 24.18 -2.58 3.75
N SER A 90 23.86 -2.15 2.53
CA SER A 90 24.83 -2.03 1.42
C SER A 90 25.82 -0.87 1.56
N ASN A 91 25.65 -0.03 2.59
CA ASN A 91 26.54 1.07 2.97
C ASN A 91 27.26 0.79 4.30
N ASP A 92 27.54 -0.50 4.57
CA ASP A 92 28.22 -0.96 5.78
C ASP A 92 27.57 -0.47 7.09
N TRP A 93 26.23 -0.37 7.10
CA TRP A 93 25.43 0.13 8.22
C TRP A 93 25.65 1.60 8.60
N HIS A 94 26.23 2.39 7.70
CA HIS A 94 26.38 3.83 7.87
C HIS A 94 25.21 4.60 7.27
N GLU A 95 24.81 5.67 7.94
CA GLU A 95 23.82 6.62 7.43
C GLU A 95 24.32 7.32 6.14
N LEU A 96 23.38 7.82 5.35
CA LEU A 96 23.67 8.50 4.08
C LEU A 96 23.13 9.93 4.13
N ASP A 97 23.88 10.86 3.53
CA ASP A 97 23.50 12.27 3.42
C ASP A 97 22.32 12.47 2.45
N ALA A 98 21.53 13.52 2.69
CA ALA A 98 20.39 13.86 1.84
C ALA A 98 20.79 14.22 0.39
N ASN A 99 22.04 14.61 0.13
CA ASN A 99 22.53 14.90 -1.22
C ASN A 99 23.17 13.70 -1.91
N ASP A 100 23.31 12.55 -1.23
CA ASP A 100 23.86 11.35 -1.84
C ASP A 100 22.97 10.90 -3.02
N GLN A 101 23.62 10.54 -4.13
CA GLN A 101 22.95 10.06 -5.32
C GLN A 101 22.09 8.82 -5.01
N LYS A 102 22.56 7.91 -4.14
CA LYS A 102 21.80 6.71 -3.75
C LYS A 102 20.52 7.06 -3.00
N VAL A 103 20.55 8.11 -2.18
CA VAL A 103 19.38 8.60 -1.43
C VAL A 103 18.35 9.23 -2.37
N ARG A 104 18.81 9.98 -3.38
CA ARG A 104 17.94 10.57 -4.40
C ARG A 104 17.25 9.48 -5.23
N GLU A 105 17.98 8.49 -5.70
CA GLU A 105 17.43 7.35 -6.43
C GLU A 105 16.41 6.56 -5.61
N LEU A 106 16.68 6.35 -4.32
CA LEU A 106 15.73 5.71 -3.43
C LEU A 106 14.48 6.58 -3.22
N SER A 107 14.63 7.89 -3.05
CA SER A 107 13.50 8.83 -2.97
C SER A 107 12.60 8.74 -4.19
N ASP A 108 13.17 8.76 -5.39
CA ASP A 108 12.41 8.66 -6.64
C ASP A 108 11.66 7.32 -6.73
N LEU A 109 12.32 6.21 -6.35
CA LEU A 109 11.69 4.89 -6.31
C LEU A 109 10.52 4.82 -5.31
N LEU A 110 10.71 5.35 -4.10
CA LEU A 110 9.70 5.33 -3.04
C LEU A 110 8.45 6.12 -3.44
N GLN A 111 8.62 7.21 -4.19
CA GLN A 111 7.50 8.01 -4.70
C GLN A 111 6.67 7.27 -5.76
N LEU A 112 7.18 6.22 -6.38
CA LEU A 112 6.44 5.41 -7.36
C LEU A 112 5.62 4.29 -6.70
N LEU A 113 5.82 3.99 -5.42
CA LEU A 113 5.12 2.91 -4.73
C LEU A 113 3.62 3.21 -4.58
N PRO A 114 2.72 2.23 -4.80
CA PRO A 114 1.26 2.47 -4.76
C PRO A 114 0.64 2.30 -3.37
N PHE A 115 1.41 2.49 -2.28
CA PHE A 115 0.90 2.29 -0.92
C PHE A 115 0.11 3.48 -0.38
N HIS A 116 0.39 4.67 -0.88
CA HIS A 116 -0.24 5.90 -0.46
C HIS A 116 -0.88 6.57 -1.66
N GLY A 117 -2.16 6.93 -1.53
CA GLY A 117 -2.89 7.69 -2.56
C GLY A 117 -2.25 9.06 -2.78
N GLU A 118 -2.44 9.64 -3.96
CA GLU A 118 -1.82 10.92 -4.36
C GLU A 118 -2.15 12.05 -3.37
N GLU A 119 -3.34 12.06 -2.78
CA GLU A 119 -3.76 13.07 -1.81
C GLU A 119 -2.95 13.06 -0.50
N ALA A 120 -2.37 11.91 -0.14
CA ALA A 120 -1.52 11.77 1.05
C ALA A 120 -0.02 12.09 0.76
N ARG A 121 0.35 12.30 -0.51
CA ARG A 121 1.71 12.59 -0.94
C ARG A 121 1.99 14.08 -0.87
N GLY A 122 2.25 14.55 0.35
CA GLY A 122 2.67 15.92 0.56
C GLY A 122 4.11 16.18 0.12
N GLU A 123 4.57 17.42 0.16
CA GLU A 123 5.92 17.81 -0.25
C GLU A 123 7.05 17.16 0.57
N LYS A 124 6.74 16.73 1.80
CA LYS A 124 7.67 16.01 2.68
C LYS A 124 7.60 14.49 2.46
N PHE A 125 6.74 14.01 1.57
CA PHE A 125 6.54 12.57 1.34
C PHE A 125 7.74 11.99 0.60
N ARG A 126 8.45 11.07 1.28
CA ARG A 126 9.57 10.29 0.73
C ARG A 126 10.64 11.09 -0.02
N ASN A 127 10.76 12.39 0.27
CA ASN A 127 11.81 13.22 -0.30
C ASN A 127 13.19 12.81 0.25
N HIS A 128 14.25 13.23 -0.44
CA HIS A 128 15.63 12.90 -0.08
C HIS A 128 15.98 13.18 1.40
N ASN A 129 15.49 14.29 1.98
CA ASN A 129 15.70 14.61 3.39
C ASN A 129 15.02 13.59 4.34
N SER A 130 13.79 13.18 4.01
CA SER A 130 13.06 12.19 4.79
C SER A 130 13.69 10.80 4.69
N VAL A 131 14.28 10.47 3.54
CA VAL A 131 15.01 9.22 3.30
C VAL A 131 16.34 9.23 4.06
N ALA A 132 17.14 10.28 3.98
CA ALA A 132 18.37 10.41 4.76
C ALA A 132 18.12 10.34 6.28
N ARG A 133 17.08 11.01 6.76
CA ARG A 133 16.68 10.85 8.18
C ARG A 133 16.31 9.40 8.50
N LYS A 134 15.64 8.70 7.57
CA LYS A 134 15.28 7.29 7.75
C LYS A 134 16.51 6.38 7.77
N THR A 135 17.53 6.64 6.94
CA THR A 135 18.78 5.87 6.96
C THR A 135 19.51 6.06 8.28
N ALA A 136 19.56 7.28 8.82
CA ALA A 136 20.06 7.56 10.16
C ALA A 136 19.26 6.83 11.26
N ASP A 137 17.92 6.82 11.16
CA ASP A 137 17.07 6.12 12.13
C ASP A 137 17.35 4.61 12.17
N ILE A 138 17.69 4.00 11.03
CA ILE A 138 18.04 2.59 10.94
C ILE A 138 19.49 2.34 11.41
N ALA A 139 20.45 3.10 10.88
CA ALA A 139 21.88 2.95 11.15
C ALA A 139 22.20 3.08 12.66
N THR A 140 21.63 4.10 13.31
CA THR A 140 21.89 4.35 14.74
C THR A 140 21.26 3.31 15.68
N ARG A 141 20.41 2.43 15.16
CA ARG A 141 19.81 1.30 15.90
C ARG A 141 20.53 -0.02 15.69
N HIS A 142 21.50 -0.05 14.79
CA HIS A 142 22.31 -1.23 14.55
C HIS A 142 23.07 -1.62 15.84
N PRO A 143 23.18 -2.92 16.19
CA PRO A 143 23.86 -3.37 17.42
C PRO A 143 25.31 -2.88 17.56
N ASP A 144 26.00 -2.69 16.44
CA ASP A 144 27.39 -2.22 16.43
C ASP A 144 27.54 -0.71 16.57
N TYR A 145 26.45 0.06 16.47
CA TYR A 145 26.49 1.50 16.62
C TYR A 145 26.84 1.90 18.06
N LYS A 146 27.86 2.75 18.21
CA LYS A 146 28.40 3.15 19.53
C LYS A 146 27.87 4.49 20.05
N GLY A 147 27.11 5.22 19.22
CA GLY A 147 26.56 6.53 19.57
C GLY A 147 25.18 6.45 20.25
N LYS A 148 24.54 7.62 20.36
CA LYS A 148 23.17 7.71 20.86
C LYS A 148 22.17 7.39 19.75
N ALA A 149 21.42 6.31 19.91
CA ALA A 149 20.38 5.93 18.96
C ALA A 149 19.28 6.99 18.82
N THR A 150 18.75 7.18 17.60
CA THR A 150 17.60 8.05 17.39
C THR A 150 16.29 7.36 17.81
N LYS A 151 15.22 8.17 17.89
CA LYS A 151 13.86 7.71 18.12
C LYS A 151 13.18 7.32 16.78
N GLY A 152 13.73 6.34 16.07
CA GLY A 152 13.09 5.75 14.87
C GLY A 152 11.72 5.08 15.14
N GLY A 153 11.05 4.62 14.08
CA GLY A 153 9.75 3.97 14.16
C GLY A 153 9.80 2.51 14.63
N GLU A 154 8.67 1.91 15.00
CA GLU A 154 8.65 0.48 15.36
C GLU A 154 8.96 -0.43 14.16
N THR A 155 8.43 -0.09 12.98
CA THR A 155 8.68 -0.80 11.72
C THR A 155 10.18 -0.88 11.42
N ASP A 156 10.92 0.21 11.63
CA ASP A 156 12.38 0.26 11.43
C ASP A 156 13.10 -0.81 12.27
N ARG A 157 12.68 -0.98 13.52
CA ARG A 157 13.25 -1.97 14.45
C ARG A 157 12.94 -3.41 14.02
N LYS A 158 11.72 -3.66 13.58
CA LYS A 158 11.30 -4.99 13.12
C LYS A 158 12.06 -5.39 11.86
N VAL A 159 12.09 -4.51 10.85
CA VAL A 159 12.80 -4.77 9.59
C VAL A 159 14.31 -4.93 9.81
N LEU A 160 14.92 -4.06 10.63
CA LEU A 160 16.34 -4.19 10.97
C LEU A 160 16.65 -5.57 11.58
N ARG A 161 15.80 -6.06 12.48
CA ARG A 161 15.97 -7.40 13.05
C ARG A 161 15.94 -8.48 11.98
N GLU A 162 14.97 -8.42 11.06
CA GLU A 162 14.90 -9.39 9.96
C GLU A 162 16.14 -9.35 9.06
N PHE A 163 16.70 -8.16 8.81
CA PHE A 163 17.95 -8.02 8.06
C PHE A 163 19.17 -8.59 8.81
N LEU A 164 19.20 -8.49 10.13
CA LEU A 164 20.28 -9.08 10.95
C LEU A 164 20.16 -10.60 11.04
N ASP A 165 18.94 -11.11 11.15
CA ASP A 165 18.68 -12.55 11.27
C ASP A 165 18.83 -13.26 9.90
N ARG A 166 18.39 -12.63 8.81
CA ARG A 166 18.30 -13.20 7.46
C ARG A 166 18.72 -12.20 6.37
N PRO A 167 20.00 -11.78 6.33
CA PRO A 167 20.45 -10.71 5.44
C PRO A 167 20.25 -11.02 3.95
N GLU A 168 20.53 -12.25 3.50
CA GLU A 168 20.40 -12.64 2.10
C GLU A 168 18.94 -12.63 1.63
N GLU A 169 18.01 -13.14 2.45
CA GLU A 169 16.58 -13.16 2.13
C GLU A 169 16.01 -11.74 2.03
N MET A 170 16.40 -10.87 2.96
CA MET A 170 15.92 -9.49 3.00
C MET A 170 16.49 -8.63 1.86
N ALA A 171 17.77 -8.82 1.51
CA ALA A 171 18.37 -8.19 0.34
C ALA A 171 17.72 -8.67 -0.96
N GLU A 172 17.39 -9.97 -1.05
CA GLU A 172 16.64 -10.51 -2.19
C GLU A 172 15.22 -9.92 -2.27
N ALA A 173 14.54 -9.76 -1.14
CA ALA A 173 13.23 -9.12 -1.09
C ALA A 173 13.30 -7.68 -1.62
N ALA A 174 14.29 -6.89 -1.18
CA ALA A 174 14.54 -5.54 -1.69
C ALA A 174 14.79 -5.53 -3.21
N ARG A 175 15.63 -6.44 -3.71
CA ARG A 175 15.91 -6.59 -5.15
C ARG A 175 14.65 -6.90 -5.95
N LEU A 176 13.80 -7.80 -5.45
CA LEU A 176 12.55 -8.17 -6.11
C LEU A 176 11.54 -7.01 -6.12
N ILE A 177 11.45 -6.22 -5.04
CA ILE A 177 10.61 -5.01 -4.99
C ILE A 177 11.09 -4.00 -6.06
N ARG A 178 12.39 -3.72 -6.15
CA ARG A 178 12.97 -2.84 -7.17
C ARG A 178 12.68 -3.33 -8.59
N ALA A 179 12.87 -4.63 -8.83
CA ALA A 179 12.64 -5.22 -10.14
C ALA A 179 11.17 -5.13 -10.58
N GLN A 180 10.22 -5.30 -9.65
CA GLN A 180 8.79 -5.16 -9.96
C GLN A 180 8.41 -3.77 -10.42
N LEU A 181 8.95 -2.73 -9.76
CA LEU A 181 8.72 -1.36 -10.15
C LEU A 181 9.31 -1.04 -11.52
N ALA A 182 10.53 -1.54 -11.80
CA ALA A 182 11.19 -1.35 -13.08
C ALA A 182 10.45 -2.02 -14.26
N MET A 183 9.80 -3.17 -14.04
CA MET A 183 9.07 -3.87 -15.08
C MET A 183 7.76 -3.18 -15.49
N GLY A 184 7.32 -2.16 -14.74
CA GLY A 184 6.04 -1.48 -14.99
C GLY A 184 4.84 -2.43 -15.03
N GLU A 185 5.01 -3.64 -14.48
CA GLU A 185 4.06 -4.73 -14.61
C GLU A 185 2.88 -4.33 -13.74
N ALA A 186 1.85 -3.88 -14.45
CA ALA A 186 0.80 -3.05 -13.92
C ALA A 186 0.30 -3.62 -12.59
N LEU A 187 0.58 -2.90 -11.50
CA LEU A 187 -0.17 -2.98 -10.24
C LEU A 187 -1.57 -2.39 -10.49
N THR A 188 -2.19 -2.70 -11.64
CA THR A 188 -3.54 -2.36 -12.06
C THR A 188 -4.45 -3.54 -11.74
N GLY A 189 -4.59 -3.77 -10.45
CA GLY A 189 -5.63 -4.56 -9.82
C GLY A 189 -5.81 -4.12 -8.37
N THR A 190 -5.37 -2.89 -8.08
CA THR A 190 -5.05 -2.37 -6.75
C THR A 190 -5.95 -1.17 -6.44
N SER A 191 -7.22 -1.23 -6.84
CA SER A 191 -8.22 -0.39 -6.19
C SER A 191 -8.38 -0.90 -4.76
N ALA A 192 -8.51 0.05 -3.83
CA ALA A 192 -8.57 -0.12 -2.38
C ALA A 192 -9.78 -0.93 -1.84
N ASP A 193 -10.41 -1.77 -2.67
CA ASP A 193 -11.67 -2.48 -2.35
C ASP A 193 -11.47 -3.97 -2.01
N THR A 194 -10.31 -4.35 -1.47
CA THR A 194 -10.25 -5.59 -0.69
C THR A 194 -10.04 -5.18 0.76
N GLU A 195 -11.15 -5.05 1.50
CA GLU A 195 -11.20 -4.84 2.95
C GLU A 195 -10.61 -6.02 3.77
N GLU A 196 -9.69 -6.80 3.19
CA GLU A 196 -9.00 -7.95 3.82
C GLU A 196 -7.49 -7.93 3.53
N ASP A 197 -6.86 -6.76 3.62
CA ASP A 197 -5.39 -6.62 3.67
C ASP A 197 -4.93 -6.09 5.05
N GLU A 198 -5.72 -6.39 6.11
CA GLU A 198 -5.30 -6.16 7.49
C GLU A 198 -4.13 -7.11 7.84
N GLU A 199 -2.96 -6.50 8.05
CA GLU A 199 -1.92 -7.00 8.96
C GLU A 199 -1.19 -8.30 8.58
N TYR A 200 -0.88 -8.55 7.30
CA TYR A 200 0.05 -9.64 6.94
C TYR A 200 1.44 -9.10 6.55
N GLU A 201 2.31 -8.93 7.56
CA GLU A 201 3.74 -8.62 7.41
C GLU A 201 4.52 -9.92 7.10
N ALA A 202 4.40 -10.44 5.87
CA ALA A 202 5.33 -11.47 5.43
C ALA A 202 6.76 -10.87 5.42
N PRO A 203 7.81 -11.62 5.81
CA PRO A 203 9.19 -11.11 5.82
C PRO A 203 9.60 -10.47 4.48
N GLU A 204 9.12 -11.08 3.39
CA GLU A 204 9.32 -10.68 1.99
C GLU A 204 8.62 -9.37 1.58
N GLY A 205 7.67 -8.85 2.37
CA GLY A 205 6.91 -7.64 2.05
C GLY A 205 5.58 -7.87 1.30
N ARG A 206 4.75 -6.82 1.28
CA ARG A 206 3.36 -6.89 0.78
C ARG A 206 3.29 -6.99 -0.74
N LEU A 207 4.21 -6.38 -1.47
CA LEU A 207 4.23 -6.44 -2.94
C LEU A 207 4.51 -7.85 -3.47
N LEU A 208 5.47 -8.55 -2.84
CA LEU A 208 5.83 -9.91 -3.22
C LEU A 208 4.65 -10.88 -2.98
N MET A 209 3.98 -10.74 -1.84
CA MET A 209 2.78 -11.52 -1.52
C MET A 209 1.62 -11.24 -2.48
N ARG A 210 1.34 -9.97 -2.80
CA ARG A 210 0.27 -9.61 -3.74
C ARG A 210 0.48 -10.24 -5.12
N ARG A 211 1.71 -10.24 -5.61
CA ARG A 211 2.07 -10.92 -6.88
C ARG A 211 1.92 -12.44 -6.78
N HIS A 212 2.32 -13.06 -5.66
CA HIS A 212 2.11 -14.48 -5.45
C HIS A 212 0.61 -14.83 -5.55
N ARG A 213 -0.25 -14.09 -4.84
CA ARG A 213 -1.71 -14.26 -4.89
C ARG A 213 -2.29 -14.01 -6.28
N ALA A 214 -1.81 -12.99 -7.00
CA ALA A 214 -2.25 -12.70 -8.37
C ALA A 214 -1.91 -13.87 -9.32
N ARG A 215 -0.70 -14.44 -9.21
CA ARG A 215 -0.27 -15.62 -9.98
C ARG A 215 -1.05 -16.88 -9.62
N GLU A 216 -1.37 -17.08 -8.34
CA GLU A 216 -2.19 -18.20 -7.89
C GLU A 216 -3.62 -18.12 -8.43
N ARG A 217 -4.15 -16.90 -8.60
CA ARG A 217 -5.48 -16.63 -9.18
C ARG A 217 -5.48 -16.69 -10.71
N ASP A 218 -4.32 -16.62 -11.37
CA ASP A 218 -4.22 -16.78 -12.83
C ASP A 218 -4.55 -18.23 -13.24
N ARG A 219 -5.71 -18.39 -13.89
CA ARG A 219 -6.24 -19.67 -14.37
C ARG A 219 -5.27 -20.39 -15.31
N LYS A 220 -4.45 -19.68 -16.09
CA LYS A 220 -3.49 -20.28 -17.03
C LYS A 220 -2.28 -20.85 -16.29
N LEU A 221 -1.71 -20.10 -15.34
CA LEU A 221 -0.59 -20.56 -14.52
C LEU A 221 -1.00 -21.72 -13.61
N ARG A 222 -2.20 -21.66 -13.02
CA ARG A 222 -2.78 -22.75 -12.24
C ARG A 222 -2.96 -24.02 -13.09
N LYS A 223 -3.51 -23.90 -14.30
CA LYS A 223 -3.66 -25.04 -15.24
C LYS A 223 -2.30 -25.66 -15.58
N LYS A 224 -1.28 -24.84 -15.88
CA LYS A 224 0.08 -25.29 -16.22
C LYS A 224 0.80 -25.96 -15.05
N LYS A 225 0.61 -25.47 -13.82
CA LYS A 225 1.16 -26.10 -12.60
C LYS A 225 0.47 -27.42 -12.29
N ILE A 226 -0.86 -27.49 -12.38
CA ILE A 226 -1.65 -28.71 -12.21
C ILE A 226 -1.19 -29.78 -13.22
N GLU A 227 -1.07 -29.41 -14.49
CA GLU A 227 -0.58 -30.29 -15.56
C GLU A 227 0.86 -30.76 -15.31
N SER A 228 1.72 -29.88 -14.79
CA SER A 228 3.10 -30.23 -14.41
C SER A 228 3.18 -31.22 -13.24
N VAL A 229 2.30 -31.09 -12.23
CA VAL A 229 2.23 -32.01 -11.08
C VAL A 229 1.65 -33.36 -11.49
N LEU A 230 0.60 -33.37 -12.31
CA LEU A 230 0.00 -34.59 -12.86
C LEU A 230 0.99 -35.38 -13.73
N ARG A 231 1.81 -34.69 -14.52
CA ARG A 231 2.87 -35.31 -15.34
C ARG A 231 4.03 -35.88 -14.52
N LYS A 232 4.27 -35.36 -13.32
CA LYS A 232 5.31 -35.86 -12.39
C LYS A 232 4.80 -36.95 -11.44
N GLY A 233 3.54 -37.39 -11.57
CA GLY A 233 2.99 -38.51 -10.82
C GLY A 233 2.74 -38.24 -9.33
N GLY A 234 2.75 -36.97 -8.89
CA GLY A 234 2.53 -36.63 -7.48
C GLY A 234 1.05 -36.75 -7.09
N PRO A 235 0.71 -37.39 -5.96
CA PRO A 235 -0.67 -37.47 -5.51
C PRO A 235 -1.20 -36.09 -5.10
N TRP A 236 -2.44 -35.82 -5.47
CA TRP A 236 -3.19 -34.65 -5.01
C TRP A 236 -3.45 -34.81 -3.51
N PRO A 237 -3.19 -33.81 -2.64
CA PRO A 237 -3.70 -33.85 -1.29
C PRO A 237 -5.22 -33.69 -1.38
N ALA A 238 -5.94 -34.80 -1.25
CA ALA A 238 -7.38 -34.79 -1.06
C ALA A 238 -7.66 -34.04 0.26
N ARG A 239 -8.13 -32.80 0.15
CA ARG A 239 -8.77 -32.11 1.26
C ARG A 239 -9.97 -32.94 1.71
N SER A 240 -9.82 -33.57 2.87
CA SER A 240 -10.85 -33.92 3.83
C SER A 240 -12.33 -33.85 3.35
N ALA A 241 -12.89 -35.03 3.16
CA ALA A 241 -14.28 -35.44 3.44
C ALA A 241 -15.43 -34.49 3.05
N GLY A 242 -16.00 -34.74 1.87
CA GLY A 242 -17.44 -34.58 1.61
C GLY A 242 -17.95 -35.89 1.01
N SER A 243 -18.43 -36.79 1.86
CA SER A 243 -18.88 -38.14 1.50
C SER A 243 -20.03 -38.12 0.49
N ILE A 244 -19.79 -38.60 -0.74
CA ILE A 244 -20.85 -39.18 -1.57
C ILE A 244 -20.78 -40.69 -1.36
N THR A 245 -21.67 -41.18 -0.49
CA THR A 245 -21.89 -42.60 -0.27
C THR A 245 -22.40 -43.25 -1.55
N ARG A 246 -21.63 -44.22 -2.04
CA ARG A 246 -22.00 -45.18 -3.08
C ARG A 246 -23.10 -46.09 -2.51
N ARG A 247 -24.35 -45.96 -2.96
CA ARG A 247 -25.41 -46.93 -2.65
C ARG A 247 -25.58 -47.88 -3.83
N CYS A 248 -25.01 -49.08 -3.70
CA CYS A 248 -25.34 -50.23 -4.53
C CYS A 248 -26.46 -51.03 -3.85
N THR A 249 -27.61 -51.11 -4.51
CA THR A 249 -28.64 -52.14 -4.37
C THR A 249 -29.31 -52.16 -5.76
N GLY A 250 -29.37 -53.18 -6.59
CA GLY A 250 -29.26 -54.62 -6.45
C GLY A 250 -30.38 -55.21 -7.32
N SER A 251 -30.03 -56.15 -8.19
CA SER A 251 -30.91 -57.12 -8.90
C SER A 251 -31.54 -56.74 -10.27
N ALA A 252 -31.02 -57.44 -11.29
CA ALA A 252 -31.67 -58.15 -12.40
C ALA A 252 -32.83 -57.50 -13.21
N ALA A 253 -32.60 -57.31 -14.51
CA ALA A 253 -33.34 -57.99 -15.60
C ALA A 253 -32.84 -57.54 -16.99
N ARG A 254 -32.75 -58.51 -17.92
CA ARG A 254 -32.59 -58.30 -19.38
C ARG A 254 -33.88 -57.75 -19.98
N ALA A 255 -33.75 -56.92 -21.03
CA ALA A 255 -34.60 -56.82 -22.24
C ALA A 255 -34.25 -55.50 -22.97
N THR A 256 -33.49 -55.54 -24.07
CA THR A 256 -33.95 -55.45 -25.48
C THR A 256 -34.65 -54.15 -25.90
N SER A 257 -34.10 -53.56 -26.96
CA SER A 257 -34.75 -52.73 -28.00
C SER A 257 -35.27 -51.37 -27.55
N SER A 258 -34.66 -50.27 -27.99
CA SER A 258 -34.90 -49.57 -29.27
C SER A 258 -35.97 -48.49 -29.16
N ALA A 259 -35.71 -47.41 -29.89
CA ALA A 259 -36.59 -46.28 -30.22
C ALA A 259 -36.77 -45.24 -29.10
N THR A 260 -36.19 -44.04 -29.26
CA THR A 260 -36.70 -42.88 -30.04
C THR A 260 -37.67 -42.04 -29.22
N THR A 261 -37.50 -40.72 -29.35
CA THR A 261 -38.48 -39.64 -29.14
C THR A 261 -38.28 -38.78 -27.87
N TRP A 262 -37.50 -37.71 -28.07
CA TRP A 262 -37.89 -36.30 -27.91
C TRP A 262 -38.58 -35.80 -26.63
N CYS A 263 -37.87 -34.86 -25.98
CA CYS A 263 -38.34 -33.54 -25.45
C CYS A 263 -39.35 -33.49 -24.29
N PRO A 264 -39.53 -32.33 -23.61
CA PRO A 264 -38.59 -31.24 -23.26
C PRO A 264 -38.81 -30.74 -21.78
N CYS A 265 -38.09 -29.69 -21.38
CA CYS A 265 -38.54 -28.62 -20.44
C CYS A 265 -39.02 -29.02 -19.03
N THR A 266 -38.45 -28.56 -17.91
CA THR A 266 -38.45 -27.15 -17.46
C THR A 266 -37.87 -27.08 -16.05
N TRP A 267 -37.26 -25.93 -15.76
CA TRP A 267 -36.83 -25.51 -14.43
C TRP A 267 -37.99 -25.32 -13.46
N ARG A 268 -37.82 -25.76 -12.20
CA ARG A 268 -38.65 -25.29 -11.08
C ARG A 268 -37.80 -25.05 -9.84
N VAL A 269 -37.56 -23.77 -9.55
CA VAL A 269 -37.08 -23.28 -8.27
C VAL A 269 -38.20 -23.42 -7.23
N ARG A 270 -37.91 -24.01 -6.07
CA ARG A 270 -38.76 -23.92 -4.88
C ARG A 270 -37.90 -23.55 -3.68
N GLY A 271 -38.06 -22.32 -3.20
CA GLY A 271 -37.75 -21.95 -1.83
C GLY A 271 -38.94 -22.24 -0.89
N ARG A 272 -38.64 -22.44 0.39
CA ARG A 272 -39.45 -22.12 1.61
C ARG A 272 -38.80 -22.85 2.78
N ARG A 273 -38.34 -22.16 3.82
CA ARG A 273 -39.01 -21.44 4.93
C ARG A 273 -38.75 -22.23 6.21
N SER A 274 -38.18 -21.53 7.18
CA SER A 274 -38.04 -21.91 8.57
C SER A 274 -39.35 -21.67 9.34
N SER A 275 -39.66 -22.60 10.24
CA SER A 275 -40.60 -22.51 11.37
C SER A 275 -40.12 -23.57 12.36
N ARG A 276 -39.43 -23.25 13.46
CA ARG A 276 -39.90 -22.69 14.76
C ARG A 276 -40.90 -23.58 15.48
N THR A 277 -40.44 -24.32 16.49
CA THR A 277 -41.04 -24.58 17.83
C THR A 277 -40.14 -25.62 18.54
N SER A 278 -39.46 -25.29 19.64
CA SER A 278 -39.93 -25.18 21.04
C SER A 278 -40.25 -26.52 21.70
N ARG A 279 -39.30 -27.07 22.44
CA ARG A 279 -39.39 -27.30 23.89
C ARG A 279 -38.02 -27.65 24.45
#